data_AF-A0A8T5IG80-F1
#
_entry.id   AF-A0A8T5IG80-F1
#
_cell.length_a   1.000
_cell.length_b   1.000
_cell.length_c   1.000
_cell.angle_alpha   90.00
_cell.angle_beta   90.00
_cell.angle_gamma   90.00
#
_symmetry.space_group_name_H-M   'P 1'
#
loop_
_entity.id
_entity.type
_entity.pdbx_description
1 polymer ?
#
loop_
_entity_poly.entity_id
_entity_poly.type
_entity_poly.pdbx_seq_one_letter_code
_entity_poly.pdbx_strand_id
1 'polypeptide(L)'
;MAREIRTKAPVRIDLAGGWTDCAPFTSDYGGEVVNVAINHYITASYLVDDENKIKVTYQSEVPNSSGLGTSAAMNVAFLSAINGDDKEKTEIAELAYQFEALLGNRGGRQDQWAAAIGGVQHLMFVGDRVEAMPFEPLDSAKRWL
;
A
#
# COMPACT_ATOMS: atom_id res chain seq x y z
N MET A 1 17.17 -18.48 20.70
CA MET A 1 15.75 -18.87 20.60
C MET A 1 15.24 -18.31 19.29
N ALA A 2 14.79 -19.18 18.39
CA ALA A 2 14.20 -18.76 17.13
C ALA A 2 12.99 -17.84 17.38
N ARG A 3 12.89 -16.75 16.61
CA ARG A 3 11.81 -15.77 16.68
C ARG A 3 11.10 -15.71 15.34
N GLU A 4 9.77 -15.82 15.37
CA GLU A 4 8.93 -15.65 14.18
C GLU A 4 8.03 -14.41 14.37
N ILE A 5 7.95 -13.58 13.32
CA ILE A 5 7.00 -12.47 13.22
C ILE A 5 6.16 -12.73 11.97
N ARG A 6 4.84 -12.56 12.10
CA ARG A 6 3.91 -12.66 10.98
C ARG A 6 3.15 -11.36 10.83
N THR A 7 3.15 -10.82 9.61
CA THR A 7 2.40 -9.63 9.24
C THR A 7 1.55 -9.94 8.03
N LYS A 8 0.46 -9.19 7.86
CA LYS A 8 -0.42 -9.30 6.70
C LYS A 8 -0.76 -7.91 6.18
N ALA A 9 -0.86 -7.78 4.87
CA ALA A 9 -1.34 -6.57 4.21
C ALA A 9 -2.45 -6.94 3.21
N PRO A 10 -3.57 -6.20 3.17
CA PRO A 10 -4.61 -6.41 2.19
C PRO A 10 -4.17 -6.00 0.79
N VAL A 11 -4.74 -6.65 -0.22
CA VAL A 11 -4.73 -6.18 -1.60
C VAL A 11 -5.89 -5.19 -1.82
N ARG A 12 -5.93 -4.52 -2.96
CA ARG A 12 -6.91 -3.46 -3.26
C ARG A 12 -7.61 -3.65 -4.59
N ILE A 13 -8.75 -2.95 -4.74
CA ILE A 13 -9.43 -2.71 -6.01
C ILE A 13 -9.49 -1.20 -6.24
N ASP A 14 -9.17 -0.77 -7.46
CA ASP A 14 -9.30 0.62 -7.88
C ASP A 14 -10.73 0.88 -8.33
N LEU A 15 -11.35 1.90 -7.74
CA LEU A 15 -12.72 2.29 -8.06
C LEU A 15 -12.73 3.42 -9.10
N ALA A 16 -11.81 4.37 -8.96
CA ALA A 16 -11.64 5.48 -9.90
C ALA A 16 -10.20 6.02 -9.87
N GLY A 17 -9.76 6.59 -11.00
CA GLY A 17 -8.52 7.36 -11.06
C GLY A 17 -7.23 6.53 -11.10
N GLY A 18 -7.30 5.20 -11.21
CA GLY A 18 -6.12 4.35 -11.31
C GLY A 18 -5.17 4.81 -12.42
N TRP A 19 -3.85 4.74 -12.15
CA TRP A 19 -2.74 5.26 -12.95
C TRP A 19 -2.52 6.77 -12.90
N THR A 20 -3.45 7.57 -12.37
CA THR A 20 -3.21 9.02 -12.21
C THR A 20 -2.17 9.31 -11.12
N ASP A 21 -1.89 8.33 -10.26
CA ASP A 21 -0.88 8.35 -9.21
C ASP A 21 0.55 8.08 -9.71
N CYS A 22 0.75 7.91 -11.02
CA CYS A 22 2.05 7.69 -11.64
C CYS A 22 2.63 8.98 -12.23
N ALA A 23 3.95 9.16 -12.15
CA ALA A 23 4.64 10.18 -12.94
C ALA A 23 4.58 9.82 -14.45
N PRO A 24 4.48 10.81 -15.36
CA PRO A 24 4.54 12.25 -15.11
C PRO A 24 3.21 12.88 -14.71
N PHE A 25 2.10 12.13 -14.68
CA PHE A 25 0.75 12.69 -14.44
C PHE A 25 0.66 13.43 -13.11
N THR A 26 1.22 12.87 -12.04
CA THR A 26 1.26 13.52 -10.72
C THR A 26 2.02 14.84 -10.72
N SER A 27 3.05 14.97 -11.55
CA SER A 27 3.86 16.18 -11.68
C SER A 27 3.22 17.23 -12.58
N ASP A 28 2.60 16.79 -13.67
CA ASP A 28 2.06 17.67 -14.71
C ASP A 28 0.66 18.21 -14.37
N TYR A 29 -0.18 17.39 -13.73
CA TYR A 29 -1.61 17.69 -13.51
C TYR A 29 -2.06 17.52 -12.06
N GLY A 30 -1.39 16.64 -11.31
CA GLY A 30 -1.92 16.12 -10.05
C GLY A 30 -2.89 14.96 -10.30
N GLY A 31 -2.70 13.86 -9.58
CA GLY A 31 -3.49 12.64 -9.69
C GLY A 31 -4.45 12.47 -8.52
N GLU A 32 -5.56 11.78 -8.73
CA GLU A 32 -6.52 11.48 -7.67
C GLU A 32 -7.05 10.06 -7.86
N VAL A 33 -7.04 9.27 -6.80
CA VAL A 33 -7.47 7.87 -6.81
C VAL A 33 -8.49 7.64 -5.71
N VAL A 34 -9.55 6.91 -6.04
CA VAL A 34 -10.43 6.27 -5.07
C VAL A 34 -10.23 4.76 -5.18
N ASN A 35 -9.81 4.11 -4.10
CA ASN A 35 -9.63 2.67 -4.06
C ASN A 35 -10.14 2.08 -2.73
N VAL A 36 -10.21 0.75 -2.67
CA VAL A 36 -10.63 0.03 -1.48
C VAL A 36 -9.75 -1.20 -1.27
N ALA A 37 -9.20 -1.33 -0.06
CA ALA A 37 -8.55 -2.54 0.38
C ALA A 37 -9.61 -3.63 0.64
N ILE A 38 -9.39 -4.82 0.11
CA ILE A 38 -10.35 -5.94 0.19
C ILE A 38 -9.87 -7.03 1.14
N ASN A 39 -10.76 -7.96 1.46
CA ASN A 39 -10.51 -9.08 2.38
C ASN A 39 -9.70 -10.22 1.75
N HIS A 40 -8.70 -9.88 0.93
CA HIS A 40 -7.70 -10.79 0.40
C HIS A 40 -6.31 -10.28 0.78
N TYR A 41 -5.43 -11.17 1.23
CA TYR A 41 -4.21 -10.77 1.92
C TYR A 41 -2.95 -11.41 1.33
N ILE A 42 -1.84 -10.68 1.49
CA ILE A 42 -0.48 -11.22 1.45
C ILE A 42 0.01 -11.32 2.90
N THR A 43 0.48 -12.49 3.29
CA THR A 43 1.09 -12.73 4.60
C THR A 43 2.60 -12.88 4.42
N ALA A 44 3.38 -12.14 5.20
CA ALA A 44 4.83 -12.29 5.29
C ALA A 44 5.20 -12.90 6.65
N SER A 45 5.96 -13.99 6.62
CA SER A 45 6.56 -14.62 7.80
C SER A 45 8.06 -14.35 7.82
N TYR A 46 8.54 -13.70 8.87
CA TYR A 46 9.93 -13.37 9.13
C TYR A 46 10.46 -14.23 10.28
N LEU A 47 11.32 -15.21 9.96
CA LEU A 47 11.90 -16.14 10.92
C LEU A 47 13.40 -15.85 11.07
N VAL A 48 13.84 -15.63 12.30
CA VAL A 48 15.26 -15.61 12.68
C VAL A 48 15.54 -16.90 13.45
N ASP A 49 16.40 -17.75 12.91
CA ASP A 49 16.80 -18.99 13.58
C ASP A 49 17.87 -18.77 14.66
N ASP A 50 18.24 -19.83 15.37
CA ASP A 50 19.24 -19.76 16.44
C ASP A 50 20.67 -19.44 15.93
N GLU A 51 20.91 -19.52 14.62
CA GLU A 51 22.17 -19.14 13.96
C GLU A 51 22.13 -17.71 13.37
N ASN A 52 21.10 -16.92 13.69
CA ASN A 52 20.81 -15.60 13.12
C ASN A 52 20.59 -15.59 11.61
N LYS A 53 20.24 -16.72 10.99
CA LYS A 53 19.81 -16.72 9.59
C LYS A 53 18.37 -16.24 9.50
N ILE A 54 18.14 -15.39 8.51
CA ILE A 54 16.82 -14.82 8.23
C ILE A 54 16.18 -15.60 7.11
N LYS A 55 14.98 -16.14 7.36
CA LYS A 55 14.11 -16.72 6.35
C LYS A 55 12.83 -15.90 6.25
N VAL A 56 12.56 -15.41 5.05
CA VAL A 56 11.33 -14.69 4.72
C VAL A 56 10.47 -15.60 3.84
N THR A 57 9.20 -15.78 4.20
CA THR A 57 8.24 -16.57 3.40
C THR A 57 7.00 -15.74 3.16
N TYR A 58 6.54 -15.73 1.91
CA TYR A 58 5.30 -15.05 1.53
C TYR A 58 4.23 -16.07 1.19
N GLN A 59 3.01 -15.82 1.67
CA GLN A 59 1.82 -16.55 1.30
C GLN A 59 0.81 -15.57 0.72
N SER A 60 0.36 -15.85 -0.50
CA SER A 60 -0.62 -15.02 -1.22
C SER A 60 -1.94 -15.77 -1.37
N GLU A 61 -3.05 -15.11 -1.06
CA GLU A 61 -4.40 -15.62 -1.33
C GLU A 61 -4.85 -15.37 -2.78
N VAL A 62 -4.11 -14.53 -3.51
CA VAL A 62 -4.42 -14.15 -4.89
C VAL A 62 -3.22 -14.43 -5.81
N PRO A 63 -3.45 -14.70 -7.11
CA PRO A 63 -2.34 -14.82 -8.06
C PRO A 63 -1.53 -13.51 -8.14
N ASN A 64 -0.22 -13.66 -8.28
CA ASN A 64 0.66 -12.54 -8.62
C ASN A 64 0.22 -11.94 -9.97
N SER A 65 0.44 -10.63 -10.13
CA SER A 65 0.09 -9.91 -11.36
C SER A 65 -1.41 -9.91 -11.71
N SER A 66 -2.27 -10.06 -10.70
CA SER A 66 -3.73 -9.98 -10.84
C SER A 66 -4.26 -8.55 -11.03
N GLY A 67 -3.40 -7.52 -10.90
CA GLY A 67 -3.80 -6.11 -10.92
C GLY A 67 -4.33 -5.58 -9.58
N LEU A 68 -4.29 -6.39 -8.52
CA LEU A 68 -4.82 -6.04 -7.19
C LEU A 68 -3.78 -5.35 -6.27
N GLY A 69 -2.61 -4.97 -6.79
CA GLY A 69 -1.53 -4.40 -5.98
C GLY A 69 -0.78 -5.42 -5.11
N THR A 70 -0.61 -6.66 -5.60
CA THR A 70 0.01 -7.77 -4.83
C THR A 70 1.47 -7.52 -4.45
N SER A 71 2.26 -6.87 -5.31
CA SER A 71 3.67 -6.57 -5.04
C SER A 71 3.80 -5.56 -3.90
N ALA A 72 3.00 -4.50 -3.94
CA ALA A 72 2.96 -3.49 -2.90
C ALA A 72 2.54 -4.09 -1.56
N ALA A 73 1.48 -4.91 -1.55
CA ALA A 73 1.05 -5.62 -0.33
C ALA A 73 2.15 -6.53 0.23
N MET A 74 2.91 -7.22 -0.63
CA MET A 74 4.07 -8.01 -0.22
C MET A 74 5.14 -7.16 0.48
N ASN A 75 5.48 -6.01 -0.11
CA ASN A 75 6.49 -5.10 0.42
C ASN A 75 6.05 -4.43 1.73
N VAL A 76 4.78 -4.00 1.81
CA VAL A 76 4.20 -3.44 3.04
C VAL A 76 4.20 -4.48 4.16
N ALA A 77 3.78 -5.73 3.89
CA ALA A 77 3.82 -6.79 4.90
C ALA A 77 5.25 -7.04 5.39
N PHE A 78 6.21 -7.14 4.47
CA PHE A 78 7.61 -7.35 4.81
C PHE A 78 8.22 -6.21 5.63
N LEU A 79 8.02 -4.96 5.21
CA LEU A 79 8.56 -3.79 5.92
C LEU A 79 7.88 -3.62 7.28
N SER A 80 6.60 -3.94 7.40
CA SER A 80 5.93 -3.97 8.71
C SER A 80 6.54 -5.02 9.63
N ALA A 81 6.96 -6.17 9.11
CA ALA A 81 7.60 -7.21 9.92
C ALA A 81 8.98 -6.79 10.45
N ILE A 82 9.71 -5.97 9.68
CA ILE A 82 11.03 -5.43 10.06
C ILE A 82 10.89 -4.29 11.07
N ASN A 83 10.00 -3.34 10.80
CA ASN A 83 9.90 -2.10 11.58
C ASN A 83 9.00 -2.24 12.81
N GLY A 84 8.15 -3.27 12.88
CA GLY A 84 7.16 -3.41 13.95
C GLY A 84 6.12 -2.28 13.90
N ASP A 85 5.59 -1.94 15.07
CA ASP A 85 4.58 -0.88 15.24
C ASP A 85 5.20 0.51 15.50
N ASP A 86 6.52 0.66 15.31
CA ASP A 86 7.25 1.89 15.63
C ASP A 86 7.07 3.00 14.57
N LYS A 87 6.52 2.67 13.41
CA LYS A 87 6.33 3.60 12.28
C LYS A 87 4.87 3.83 11.98
N GLU A 88 4.57 5.06 11.58
CA GLU A 88 3.27 5.40 11.01
C GLU A 88 3.01 4.61 9.73
N LYS A 89 1.76 4.22 9.49
CA LYS A 89 1.39 3.41 8.32
C LYS A 89 1.76 4.07 6.99
N THR A 90 1.64 5.39 6.90
CA THR A 90 2.04 6.17 5.73
C THR A 90 3.55 6.14 5.50
N GLU A 91 4.35 6.04 6.56
CA GLU A 91 5.80 5.89 6.44
C GLU A 91 6.16 4.50 5.89
N ILE A 92 5.48 3.44 6.33
CA ILE A 92 5.63 2.10 5.75
C ILE A 92 5.22 2.08 4.27
N ALA A 93 4.14 2.78 3.90
CA ALA A 93 3.70 2.89 2.50
C ALA A 93 4.77 3.57 1.62
N GLU A 94 5.34 4.69 2.09
CA GLU A 94 6.39 5.39 1.35
C GLU A 94 7.68 4.55 1.26
N LEU A 95 8.08 3.87 2.34
CA LEU A 95 9.21 2.94 2.29
C LEU A 95 8.99 1.80 1.29
N ALA A 96 7.76 1.25 1.22
CA ALA A 96 7.42 0.22 0.26
C ALA A 96 7.50 0.73 -1.18
N TYR A 97 7.04 1.96 -1.44
CA TYR A 97 7.13 2.59 -2.76
C TYR A 97 8.59 2.80 -3.17
N GLN A 98 9.41 3.36 -2.28
CA GLN A 98 10.83 3.58 -2.53
C GLN A 98 11.57 2.27 -2.76
N PHE A 99 11.25 1.22 -2.01
CA PHE A 99 11.82 -0.11 -2.20
C PHE A 99 11.49 -0.68 -3.59
N GLU A 100 10.25 -0.56 -4.06
CA GLU A 100 9.91 -0.97 -5.43
C GLU A 100 10.59 -0.12 -6.51
N ALA A 101 10.71 1.19 -6.29
CA ALA A 101 11.38 2.09 -7.23
C ALA A 101 12.87 1.73 -7.41
N LEU A 102 13.56 1.32 -6.33
CA LEU A 102 14.93 0.81 -6.39
C LEU A 102 15.06 -0.45 -7.24
N LEU A 103 14.01 -1.27 -7.29
CA LEU A 103 13.93 -2.48 -8.13
C LEU A 103 13.52 -2.18 -9.58
N GLY A 104 13.36 -0.90 -9.93
CA GLY A 104 13.04 -0.44 -11.28
C GLY A 104 11.55 -0.37 -11.58
N ASN A 105 10.67 -0.50 -10.58
CA ASN A 105 9.25 -0.25 -10.78
C ASN A 105 9.02 1.24 -11.09
N ARG A 106 8.22 1.53 -12.11
CA ARG A 106 7.81 2.89 -12.50
C ARG A 106 6.31 3.13 -12.29
N GLY A 107 5.68 2.27 -11.48
CA GLY A 107 4.28 2.43 -11.08
C GLY A 107 4.08 3.62 -10.15
N GLY A 108 2.84 3.78 -9.71
CA GLY A 108 2.43 4.84 -8.80
C GLY A 108 2.53 4.41 -7.34
N ARG A 109 1.82 5.15 -6.49
CA ARG A 109 1.86 5.07 -5.02
C ARG A 109 0.58 4.52 -4.39
N GLN A 110 -0.51 4.36 -5.16
CA GLN A 110 -1.82 4.04 -4.59
C GLN A 110 -1.85 2.67 -3.89
N ASP A 111 -1.07 1.70 -4.37
CA ASP A 111 -1.08 0.31 -3.91
C ASP A 111 -0.49 0.19 -2.51
N GLN A 112 0.64 0.85 -2.28
CA GLN A 112 1.37 0.81 -1.02
C GLN A 112 0.56 1.50 0.07
N TRP A 113 -0.11 2.61 -0.26
CA TRP A 113 -1.02 3.29 0.66
C TRP A 113 -2.24 2.43 1.01
N ALA A 114 -2.89 1.84 0.01
CA ALA A 114 -4.04 0.97 0.25
C ALA A 114 -3.68 -0.25 1.11
N ALA A 115 -2.51 -0.86 0.86
CA ALA A 115 -2.01 -2.00 1.62
C ALA A 115 -1.61 -1.63 3.06
N ALA A 116 -1.02 -0.45 3.29
CA ALA A 116 -0.59 -0.05 4.63
C ALA A 116 -1.75 0.46 5.50
N ILE A 117 -2.65 1.27 4.92
CA ILE A 117 -3.72 1.94 5.65
C ILE A 117 -4.94 1.02 5.79
N GLY A 118 -5.34 0.36 4.70
CA GLY A 118 -6.56 -0.44 4.61
C GLY A 118 -7.83 0.41 4.42
N GLY A 119 -8.99 -0.25 4.37
CA GLY A 119 -10.29 0.43 4.20
C GLY A 119 -10.49 1.09 2.84
N VAL A 120 -11.39 2.06 2.77
CA VAL A 120 -11.64 2.88 1.58
C VAL A 120 -10.72 4.10 1.62
N GLN A 121 -10.03 4.37 0.52
CA GLN A 121 -9.10 5.49 0.40
C GLN A 121 -9.55 6.45 -0.70
N HIS A 122 -9.36 7.74 -0.43
CA HIS A 122 -9.41 8.81 -1.41
C HIS A 122 -8.09 9.56 -1.30
N LEU A 123 -7.25 9.48 -2.33
CA LEU A 123 -5.86 9.94 -2.28
C LEU A 123 -5.60 10.92 -3.42
N MET A 124 -4.98 12.05 -3.08
CA MET A 124 -4.47 13.04 -4.02
C MET A 124 -2.95 12.92 -4.10
N PHE A 125 -2.40 12.99 -5.31
CA PHE A 125 -0.98 12.83 -5.62
C PHE A 125 -0.49 14.06 -6.36
N VAL A 126 0.42 14.84 -5.75
CA VAL A 126 0.97 16.07 -6.36
C VAL A 126 2.50 16.00 -6.34
N GLY A 127 3.10 15.78 -7.50
CA GLY A 127 4.50 15.40 -7.63
C GLY A 127 4.79 14.11 -6.83
N ASP A 128 5.56 14.25 -5.75
CA ASP A 128 5.91 13.17 -4.82
C ASP A 128 5.06 13.17 -3.53
N ARG A 129 4.15 14.13 -3.37
CA ARG A 129 3.30 14.22 -2.17
C ARG A 129 2.06 13.36 -2.36
N VAL A 130 1.65 12.70 -1.27
CA VAL A 130 0.39 11.96 -1.18
C VAL A 130 -0.43 12.54 -0.03
N GLU A 131 -1.66 12.93 -0.30
CA GLU A 131 -2.57 13.52 0.66
C GLU A 131 -3.90 12.74 0.70
N ALA A 132 -4.37 12.42 1.91
CA ALA A 132 -5.67 11.80 2.08
C ALA A 132 -6.76 12.86 1.94
N MET A 133 -7.69 12.62 1.01
CA MET A 133 -8.82 13.48 0.73
C MET A 133 -10.06 13.01 1.51
N PRO A 134 -10.92 13.92 1.98
CA PRO A 134 -12.15 13.51 2.63
C PRO A 134 -13.18 12.98 1.62
N PHE A 135 -14.12 12.16 2.11
CA PHE A 135 -15.34 11.82 1.38
C PHE A 135 -16.46 12.76 1.78
N GLU A 136 -16.59 13.87 1.06
CA GLU A 136 -17.63 14.86 1.35
C GLU A 136 -18.78 14.79 0.35
N PRO A 137 -20.04 14.68 0.82
CA PRO A 137 -21.19 14.87 -0.04
C PRO A 137 -21.20 16.29 -0.63
N LEU A 138 -21.91 16.45 -1.75
CA LEU A 138 -22.19 17.77 -2.30
C LEU A 138 -22.84 18.68 -1.26
N ASP A 139 -22.46 19.96 -1.23
CA ASP A 139 -23.03 20.94 -0.30
C ASP A 139 -24.55 21.04 -0.41
N SER A 140 -25.10 20.87 -1.62
CA SER A 140 -26.55 20.82 -1.83
C SER A 140 -27.21 19.65 -1.08
N ALA A 141 -26.57 18.50 -1.01
CA ALA A 141 -27.05 17.34 -0.26
C ALA A 141 -26.94 17.58 1.26
N LYS A 142 -25.82 18.16 1.73
CA LYS A 142 -25.63 18.51 3.15
C LYS A 142 -26.65 19.53 3.66
N ARG A 143 -27.07 20.48 2.82
CA ARG A 143 -28.07 21.51 3.16
C ARG A 143 -29.51 21.01 3.11
N TRP A 144 -29.75 19.91 2.39
CA TRP A 144 -31.09 19.36 2.20
C TRP A 144 -31.52 18.42 3.33
N LEU A 145 -30.57 17.66 3.90
CA LEU A 145 -30.76 16.85 5.11
C LEU A 145 -30.78 17.72 6.37
#